data_AF-A0A1A7YJ99-F1
#
_entry.id   AF-A0A1A7YJ99-F1
#
_cell.length_a   1.000
_cell.length_b   1.000
_cell.length_c   1.000
_cell.angle_alpha   90.00
_cell.angle_beta   90.00
_cell.angle_gamma   90.00
#
_symmetry.space_group_name_H-M   'P 1'
#
loop_
_entity.id
_entity.type
_entity.pdbx_description
1 polymer ?
#
loop_
_entity_poly.entity_id
_entity_poly.type
_entity_poly.pdbx_seq_one_letter_code
_entity_poly.pdbx_strand_id
1 'polypeptide(L)'
;NQKYLEFEPNSPLKKFLEQTSKMTPEERAVFLEKDESIRVTHESSAQEGQTEAPSLDEKVNLHFIAFVNVGGQLYELDGRKPFPIVHGKTTEDSFLEDAVEVCKIFMARDPQEVRFTIIALSKDSF
;
A
#
# COMPACT_ATOMS: atom_id res chain seq x y z
N ASN A 1 -9.05 -0.71 -8.71
CA ASN A 1 -8.36 -2.01 -8.52
C ASN A 1 -9.30 -3.15 -8.16
N GLN A 2 -10.44 -2.91 -7.48
CA GLN A 2 -11.38 -3.97 -7.06
C GLN A 2 -11.89 -4.89 -8.19
N LYS A 3 -11.93 -4.42 -9.45
CA LYS A 3 -12.37 -5.24 -10.60
C LYS A 3 -11.51 -6.48 -10.89
N TYR A 4 -10.32 -6.58 -10.30
CA TYR A 4 -9.42 -7.73 -10.46
C TYR A 4 -9.33 -8.62 -9.20
N LEU A 5 -10.11 -8.31 -8.16
CA LEU A 5 -10.05 -9.00 -6.88
C LEU A 5 -11.35 -9.75 -6.62
N GLU A 6 -11.21 -10.98 -6.15
CA GLU A 6 -12.29 -11.76 -5.57
C GLU A 6 -12.18 -11.68 -4.05
N PHE A 7 -13.32 -11.57 -3.37
CA PHE A 7 -13.39 -11.46 -1.93
C PHE A 7 -14.23 -12.58 -1.37
N GLU A 8 -13.66 -13.30 -0.40
CA GLU A 8 -14.41 -14.29 0.38
C GLU A 8 -15.64 -13.67 1.07
N PRO A 9 -16.69 -14.47 1.33
CA PRO A 9 -17.82 -14.04 2.14
C PRO A 9 -17.35 -13.46 3.48
N ASN A 10 -17.93 -12.33 3.87
CA ASN A 10 -17.58 -11.60 5.10
C ASN A 10 -16.13 -11.08 5.19
N SER A 11 -15.42 -10.93 4.06
CA SER A 11 -14.10 -10.31 4.02
C SER A 11 -14.11 -8.93 4.71
N PRO A 12 -13.29 -8.70 5.76
CA PRO A 12 -13.17 -7.40 6.41
C PRO A 12 -12.75 -6.29 5.46
N LEU A 13 -11.81 -6.58 4.55
CA LEU A 13 -11.34 -5.63 3.55
C LEU A 13 -12.46 -5.22 2.59
N LYS A 14 -13.27 -6.18 2.12
CA LYS A 14 -14.43 -5.86 1.26
C LYS A 14 -15.40 -4.92 1.97
N LYS A 15 -15.76 -5.27 3.21
CA LYS A 15 -16.68 -4.47 4.04
C LYS A 15 -16.15 -3.04 4.25
N PHE A 16 -14.86 -2.90 4.59
CA PHE A 16 -14.20 -1.60 4.73
C PHE A 16 -14.29 -0.77 3.45
N LEU A 17 -13.98 -1.37 2.29
CA LEU A 17 -14.04 -0.69 1.00
C LEU A 17 -15.45 -0.22 0.63
N GLU A 18 -16.47 -1.03 0.92
CA GLU A 18 -17.88 -0.67 0.68
C GLU A 18 -18.33 0.48 1.58
N GLN A 19 -18.05 0.39 2.88
CA GLN A 19 -18.46 1.37 3.89
C GLN A 19 -17.79 2.73 3.68
N THR A 20 -16.56 2.75 3.17
CA THR A 20 -15.77 3.97 2.99
C THR A 20 -15.79 4.53 1.56
N SER A 21 -16.56 3.92 0.67
CA SER A 21 -16.59 4.26 -0.76
C SER A 21 -16.91 5.73 -1.04
N LYS A 22 -17.76 6.36 -0.23
CA LYS A 22 -18.20 7.76 -0.37
C LYS A 22 -17.47 8.75 0.56
N MET A 23 -16.54 8.27 1.37
CA MET A 23 -15.79 9.08 2.32
C MET A 23 -14.63 9.83 1.67
N THR A 24 -14.24 10.96 2.24
CA THR A 24 -12.98 11.64 1.91
C THR A 24 -11.76 10.82 2.39
N PRO A 25 -10.53 11.13 1.94
CA PRO A 25 -9.32 10.48 2.46
C PRO A 25 -9.16 10.60 3.98
N GLU A 26 -9.51 11.74 4.57
CA GLU A 26 -9.41 11.99 6.01
C GLU A 26 -10.46 11.19 6.77
N GLU A 27 -11.69 11.15 6.27
CA GLU A 27 -12.76 10.32 6.85
C GLU A 27 -12.41 8.83 6.79
N ARG A 28 -11.76 8.37 5.71
CA ARG A 28 -11.24 7.00 5.59
C ARG A 28 -10.18 6.69 6.64
N ALA A 29 -9.28 7.63 6.92
CA ALA A 29 -8.27 7.47 7.96
C ALA A 29 -8.93 7.32 9.34
N VAL A 30 -9.85 8.23 9.68
CA VAL A 30 -10.60 8.17 10.96
C VAL A 30 -11.44 6.90 11.07
N PHE A 31 -11.99 6.40 9.96
CA PHE A 31 -12.72 5.13 9.96
C PHE A 31 -11.78 3.95 10.22
N LEU A 32 -10.60 3.91 9.58
CA LEU A 32 -9.59 2.87 9.77
C LEU A 32 -9.07 2.81 11.21
N GLU A 33 -8.87 3.95 11.86
CA GLU A 33 -8.46 4.02 13.28
C GLU A 33 -9.43 3.28 14.21
N LYS A 34 -10.71 3.21 13.84
CA LYS A 34 -11.79 2.61 14.62
C LYS A 34 -12.16 1.20 14.17
N ASP A 35 -11.58 0.72 13.07
CA ASP A 35 -11.88 -0.62 12.54
C ASP A 35 -11.12 -1.68 13.34
N GLU A 36 -11.82 -2.32 14.28
CA GLU A 36 -11.23 -3.38 15.10
C GLU A 36 -10.81 -4.61 14.29
N SER A 37 -11.51 -4.92 13.20
CA SER A 37 -11.22 -6.11 12.41
C SER A 37 -9.87 -5.96 11.71
N ILE A 38 -9.63 -4.82 11.06
CA ILE A 38 -8.35 -4.57 10.40
C ILE A 38 -7.25 -4.39 11.44
N ARG A 39 -7.51 -3.67 12.54
CA ARG A 39 -6.52 -3.43 13.60
C ARG A 39 -6.01 -4.74 14.21
N VAL A 40 -6.90 -5.66 14.58
CA VAL A 40 -6.52 -6.96 15.19
C VAL A 40 -5.79 -7.84 14.19
N THR A 41 -6.23 -7.89 12.93
CA THR A 41 -5.52 -8.64 11.88
C THR A 41 -4.12 -8.07 11.65
N HIS A 42 -3.97 -6.74 11.57
CA HIS A 42 -2.67 -6.10 11.41
C HIS A 42 -1.74 -6.39 12.58
N GLU A 43 -2.24 -6.30 13.82
CA GLU A 43 -1.48 -6.64 15.03
C GLU A 43 -0.99 -8.09 14.99
N SER A 44 -1.85 -9.04 14.60
CA SER A 44 -1.45 -10.45 14.44
C SER A 44 -0.33 -10.60 13.41
N SER A 45 -0.48 -9.98 12.23
CA SER A 45 0.53 -10.04 11.18
C SER A 45 1.85 -9.35 11.58
N ALA A 46 1.82 -8.36 12.46
CA ALA A 46 3.03 -7.72 12.99
C ALA A 46 3.88 -8.66 13.86
N GLN A 47 3.27 -9.71 14.42
CA GLN A 47 3.96 -10.76 15.20
C GLN A 47 4.47 -11.92 14.31
N GLU A 48 4.21 -11.88 13.01
CA GLU A 48 4.64 -12.90 12.05
C GLU A 48 5.98 -12.53 11.38
N GLY A 49 6.52 -13.46 10.60
CA GLY A 49 7.72 -13.24 9.80
C GLY A 49 9.00 -13.78 10.44
N GLN A 50 10.14 -13.40 9.86
CA GLN A 50 11.46 -13.92 10.24
C GLN A 50 12.16 -13.11 11.35
N THR A 51 11.54 -12.03 11.82
CA THR A 51 12.07 -11.12 12.83
C THR A 51 11.02 -10.88 13.90
N GLU A 52 11.44 -10.76 15.14
CA GLU A 52 10.55 -10.36 16.25
C GLU A 52 10.02 -8.94 16.05
N ALA A 53 8.78 -8.70 16.48
CA ALA A 53 8.20 -7.37 16.48
C ALA A 53 8.99 -6.45 17.44
N PRO A 54 9.34 -5.21 17.02
CA PRO A 54 10.00 -4.26 17.90
C PRO A 54 9.06 -3.79 19.02
N SER A 55 9.62 -3.10 20.02
CA SER A 55 8.81 -2.43 21.04
C SER A 55 7.94 -1.34 20.42
N LEU A 56 6.75 -1.10 20.98
CA LEU A 56 5.83 -0.03 20.56
C LEU A 56 6.47 1.37 20.65
N ASP A 57 7.42 1.56 21.56
CA ASP A 57 8.11 2.85 21.77
C ASP A 57 9.33 3.02 20.85
N GLU A 58 9.70 2.01 20.06
CA GLU A 58 10.85 2.09 19.17
C GLU A 58 10.57 2.99 17.96
N LYS A 59 11.53 3.86 17.63
CA LYS A 59 11.36 4.81 16.53
C LYS A 59 11.48 4.12 15.17
N VAL A 60 10.35 3.95 14.49
CA VAL A 60 10.30 3.48 13.10
C VAL A 60 10.66 4.62 12.13
N ASN A 61 11.71 4.43 11.34
CA ASN A 61 12.15 5.37 10.30
C ASN A 61 11.88 4.88 8.87
N LEU A 62 11.21 3.73 8.72
CA LEU A 62 10.84 3.13 7.43
C LEU A 62 9.35 3.38 7.15
N HIS A 63 8.95 3.33 5.88
CA HIS A 63 7.60 3.69 5.45
C HIS A 63 7.19 2.89 4.21
N PHE A 64 5.93 2.44 4.18
CA PHE A 64 5.34 1.79 3.01
C PHE A 64 4.52 2.78 2.18
N ILE A 65 4.65 2.69 0.86
CA ILE A 65 3.83 3.39 -0.13
C ILE A 65 3.37 2.37 -1.19
N ALA A 66 2.30 2.69 -1.90
CA ALA A 66 1.79 1.84 -2.98
C ALA A 66 1.85 2.55 -4.33
N PHE A 67 2.33 1.85 -5.36
CA PHE A 67 2.18 2.27 -6.75
C PHE A 67 0.99 1.54 -7.39
N VAL A 68 0.20 2.24 -8.20
CA VAL A 68 -0.96 1.66 -8.90
C VAL A 68 -1.14 2.26 -10.30
N ASN A 69 -1.60 1.44 -11.25
CA ASN A 69 -2.12 1.92 -12.53
C ASN A 69 -3.63 2.18 -12.42
N VAL A 70 -4.04 3.45 -12.58
CA VAL A 70 -5.46 3.83 -12.64
C VAL A 70 -5.68 4.69 -13.88
N GLY A 71 -6.49 4.19 -14.83
CA GLY A 71 -6.81 4.94 -16.03
C GLY A 71 -5.59 5.22 -16.94
N GLY A 72 -4.59 4.33 -16.94
CA GLY A 72 -3.37 4.49 -17.73
C GLY A 72 -2.37 5.48 -17.12
N GLN A 73 -2.53 5.83 -15.85
CA GLN A 73 -1.66 6.74 -15.12
C GLN A 73 -1.04 6.02 -13.91
N LEU A 74 0.25 6.25 -13.69
CA LEU A 74 1.01 5.72 -12.57
C LEU A 74 0.82 6.64 -11.37
N TYR A 75 0.12 6.15 -10.36
CA TYR A 75 -0.11 6.84 -9.10
C TYR A 75 0.76 6.27 -7.99
N GLU A 76 1.38 7.14 -7.21
CA GLU A 76 1.92 6.87 -5.88
C GLU A 76 0.87 7.24 -4.83
N LEU A 77 0.55 6.29 -3.96
CA LEU A 77 -0.36 6.44 -2.83
C LEU A 77 0.48 6.40 -1.54
N ASP A 78 0.67 7.57 -0.95
CA ASP A 78 1.33 7.76 0.33
C ASP A 78 0.36 8.48 1.29
N GLY A 79 -0.09 7.78 2.34
CA GLY A 79 -1.03 8.32 3.32
C GLY A 79 -0.46 9.48 4.16
N ARG A 80 0.84 9.74 4.10
CA ARG A 80 1.47 10.92 4.75
C ARG A 80 1.43 12.17 3.87
N LYS A 81 1.02 12.04 2.61
CA LYS A 81 0.86 13.17 1.66
C LYS A 81 -0.60 13.60 1.58
N PRO A 82 -0.87 14.87 1.25
CA PRO A 82 -2.23 15.38 1.14
C PRO A 82 -3.02 14.82 -0.05
N PHE A 83 -2.35 14.25 -1.05
CA PHE A 83 -3.00 13.70 -2.25
C PHE A 83 -2.07 12.70 -2.98
N PRO A 84 -2.64 11.82 -3.84
CA PRO A 84 -1.87 10.95 -4.72
C PRO A 84 -0.91 11.71 -5.63
N ILE A 85 0.28 11.16 -5.88
CA ILE A 85 1.26 11.74 -6.81
C ILE A 85 1.20 11.00 -8.15
N VAL A 86 1.05 11.74 -9.24
CA VAL A 86 1.06 11.18 -10.60
C VAL A 86 2.48 11.24 -11.16
N HIS A 87 3.03 10.08 -11.51
CA HIS A 87 4.39 9.97 -12.06
C HIS A 87 4.44 9.90 -13.59
N GLY A 88 3.29 9.80 -14.25
CA GLY A 88 3.18 9.79 -15.70
C GLY A 88 2.20 8.75 -16.21
N LYS A 89 2.28 8.46 -17.50
CA LYS A 89 1.50 7.41 -18.16
C LYS A 89 2.14 6.05 -17.89
N THR A 90 1.30 5.03 -17.83
CA THR A 90 1.68 3.63 -17.71
C THR A 90 0.64 2.78 -18.43
N THR A 91 0.97 1.54 -18.74
CA THR A 91 0.02 0.53 -19.24
C THR A 91 -0.10 -0.64 -18.28
N GLU A 92 -0.98 -1.61 -18.53
CA GLU A 92 -0.99 -2.86 -17.74
C GLU A 92 0.32 -3.64 -17.95
N ASP A 93 0.84 -3.67 -19.18
CA ASP A 93 2.04 -4.42 -19.55
C ASP A 93 3.35 -3.76 -19.06
N SER A 94 3.39 -2.43 -18.96
CA SER A 94 4.59 -1.68 -18.56
C SER A 94 4.59 -1.24 -17.09
N PHE A 95 3.53 -1.55 -16.33
CA PHE A 95 3.33 -1.00 -15.00
C PHE A 95 4.45 -1.34 -14.02
N LEU A 96 4.98 -2.57 -14.08
CA LEU A 96 6.05 -3.00 -13.21
C LEU A 96 7.32 -2.18 -13.48
N GLU A 97 7.71 -2.06 -14.74
CA GLU A 97 8.89 -1.32 -15.18
C GLU A 97 8.77 0.17 -14.84
N ASP A 98 7.61 0.78 -15.14
CA ASP A 98 7.34 2.19 -14.90
C ASP A 98 7.38 2.51 -13.39
N ALA A 99 6.81 1.63 -12.54
CA ALA A 99 6.89 1.78 -11.08
C ALA A 99 8.32 1.60 -10.55
N VAL A 100 9.09 0.67 -11.11
CA VAL A 100 10.51 0.45 -10.74
C VAL A 100 11.37 1.68 -11.07
N GLU A 101 11.12 2.37 -12.18
CA GLU A 101 11.82 3.62 -12.49
C GLU A 101 11.57 4.69 -11.42
N VAL A 102 10.35 4.79 -10.89
CA VAL A 102 10.07 5.68 -9.76
C VAL A 102 10.81 5.22 -8.50
N CYS A 103 10.82 3.93 -8.19
CA CYS A 103 11.60 3.39 -7.06
C CYS A 103 13.10 3.73 -7.17
N LYS A 104 13.69 3.65 -8.36
CA LYS A 104 15.09 4.06 -8.60
C LYS A 104 15.32 5.54 -8.30
N ILE A 105 14.36 6.41 -8.59
CA ILE A 105 14.46 7.84 -8.22
C ILE A 105 14.48 8.00 -6.70
N PHE A 106 13.70 7.24 -5.93
CA PHE A 106 13.76 7.26 -4.47
C PHE A 106 15.13 6.80 -3.94
N MET A 107 15.66 5.70 -4.47
CA MET A 107 16.99 5.19 -4.11
C MET A 107 18.11 6.17 -4.46
N ALA A 108 18.03 6.81 -5.63
CA ALA A 108 19.03 7.78 -6.08
C ALA A 108 19.09 9.07 -5.23
N ARG A 109 18.01 9.41 -4.51
CA ARG A 109 17.97 10.57 -3.61
C ARG A 109 18.78 10.36 -2.33
N ASP A 110 18.97 9.12 -1.90
CA ASP A 110 19.81 8.75 -0.76
C ASP A 110 20.71 7.56 -1.14
N PRO A 111 21.83 7.81 -1.85
CA PRO A 111 22.63 6.75 -2.45
C PRO A 111 23.40 5.88 -1.44
N GLN A 112 23.43 6.27 -0.17
CA GLN A 112 24.03 5.47 0.90
C GLN A 112 22.99 4.60 1.63
N GLU A 113 21.70 4.89 1.43
CA GLU A 113 20.63 4.09 2.00
C GLU A 113 20.46 2.78 1.22
N VAL A 114 20.38 1.68 1.95
CA VAL A 114 20.24 0.32 1.39
C VAL A 114 18.96 -0.36 1.87
N ARG A 115 18.24 0.25 2.82
CA ARG A 115 17.03 -0.30 3.47
C ARG A 115 15.79 -0.06 2.62
N PHE A 116 15.80 -0.57 1.39
CA PHE A 116 14.65 -0.57 0.49
C PHE A 116 14.17 -2.01 0.25
N THR A 117 12.85 -2.20 0.25
CA THR A 117 12.20 -3.45 -0.15
C THR A 117 11.10 -3.14 -1.13
N ILE A 118 11.00 -3.92 -2.20
CA ILE A 118 9.94 -3.83 -3.20
C ILE A 118 9.23 -5.18 -3.26
N ILE A 119 7.90 -5.15 -3.20
CA ILE A 119 7.05 -6.35 -3.32
C ILE A 119 6.03 -6.06 -4.41
N ALA A 120 5.89 -6.99 -5.36
CA ALA A 120 4.91 -6.89 -6.43
C ALA A 120 3.70 -7.78 -6.13
N LEU A 121 2.48 -7.24 -6.27
CA LEU A 121 1.25 -8.02 -6.24
C LEU A 121 0.95 -8.54 -7.65
N SER A 122 1.29 -9.81 -7.90
CA SER A 122 1.01 -10.49 -9.16
C SER A 122 -0.20 -11.41 -9.06
N LYS A 123 -0.87 -11.66 -10.19
CA LYS A 123 -1.87 -12.73 -10.28
C LYS A 123 -1.20 -14.06 -9.91
N ASP A 124 -1.91 -14.89 -9.14
CA ASP A 124 -1.45 -16.25 -8.89
C ASP A 124 -1.28 -17.02 -10.21
N SER A 125 -0.22 -17.81 -10.30
CA SER A 125 0.25 -18.42 -11.56
C SER A 125 -0.28 -19.84 -11.80
N PHE A 126 -1.36 -20.23 -11.10
CA PHE A 126 -1.97 -21.56 -11.21
C PHE A 126 -3.33 -21.53 -11.92
#